data_AF-A0AA42TSM9-F1
#
_entry.id   AF-A0AA42TSM9-F1
#
_cell.length_a   1.000
_cell.length_b   1.000
_cell.length_c   1.000
_cell.angle_alpha   90.00
_cell.angle_beta   90.00
_cell.angle_gamma   90.00
#
_symmetry.space_group_name_H-M   'P 1'
#
loop_
_entity.id
_entity.type
_entity.pdbx_description
1 polymer ?
#
loop_
_entity_poly.entity_id
_entity_poly.type
_entity_poly.pdbx_seq_one_letter_code
_entity_poly.pdbx_strand_id
1 'polypeptide(L)'
;MSGWTIFLLIVALIYWVLRGGFKRLKEAKQRGDIISYQAGSQERNWALALAHPMAYHAMQGGFASDLHGADDALARQLRPMILHHLGLRTDLSDEQVRQQLPDALRQRWFMLDLQRLQRSDDVRAAMAFACARVTFFVRSARLLEWTDEALHWDILQLNAQRAQQCFDSWLAFGQAYAQGRAQWLAQGRSDVLGKAFTTEEVAQWVTQEQHPWHAMSWNLPLTGDEAKPASEPAA
;
A
#
# COMPACT_ATOMS: atom_id res chain seq x y z
N MET A 1 -54.42 -6.45 -2.82
CA MET A 1 -53.06 -7.01 -2.61
C MET A 1 -52.97 -7.57 -1.21
N SER A 2 -52.61 -8.85 -1.05
CA SER A 2 -52.42 -9.47 0.27
C SER A 2 -51.16 -8.91 0.95
N GLY A 3 -51.16 -8.74 2.27
CA GLY A 3 -49.97 -8.29 3.03
C GLY A 3 -48.71 -9.13 2.75
N TRP A 4 -48.88 -10.40 2.40
CA TRP A 4 -47.80 -11.30 1.97
C TRP A 4 -47.14 -10.89 0.64
N THR A 5 -47.92 -10.37 -0.31
CA THR A 5 -47.39 -9.90 -1.60
C THR A 5 -46.55 -8.62 -1.43
N ILE A 6 -46.95 -7.74 -0.51
CA ILE A 6 -46.18 -6.52 -0.18
C ILE A 6 -44.88 -6.90 0.53
N PHE A 7 -44.93 -7.83 1.49
CA PHE A 7 -43.74 -8.32 2.19
C PHE A 7 -42.71 -8.94 1.23
N LEU A 8 -43.14 -9.81 0.31
CA LEU A 8 -42.25 -10.42 -0.69
C LEU A 8 -41.62 -9.39 -1.63
N LEU A 9 -42.37 -8.36 -2.03
CA LEU A 9 -41.83 -7.27 -2.87
C LEU A 9 -40.79 -6.43 -2.11
N ILE A 10 -41.00 -6.16 -0.82
CA ILE A 10 -40.04 -5.44 0.02
C ILE A 10 -38.75 -6.28 0.19
N VAL A 11 -38.87 -7.58 0.47
CA VAL A 11 -37.71 -8.47 0.61
C VAL A 11 -36.94 -8.57 -0.71
N ALA A 12 -37.62 -8.69 -1.84
CA ALA A 12 -36.99 -8.72 -3.16
C ALA A 12 -36.27 -7.39 -3.49
N LEU A 13 -36.87 -6.25 -3.14
CA LEU A 13 -36.26 -4.93 -3.30
C LEU A 13 -35.01 -4.78 -2.44
N ILE A 14 -35.08 -5.15 -1.15
CA ILE A 14 -33.94 -5.13 -0.22
C ILE A 14 -32.83 -6.04 -0.75
N TYR A 15 -33.16 -7.25 -1.17
CA TYR A 15 -32.18 -8.18 -1.75
C TYR A 15 -31.50 -7.60 -3.00
N TRP A 16 -32.27 -6.97 -3.90
CA TRP A 16 -31.72 -6.37 -5.11
C TRP A 16 -30.81 -5.17 -4.82
N VAL A 17 -31.22 -4.30 -3.90
CA VAL A 17 -30.41 -3.15 -3.43
C VAL A 17 -29.13 -3.63 -2.77
N LEU A 18 -29.21 -4.63 -1.88
CA LEU A 18 -28.03 -5.21 -1.22
C LEU A 18 -27.10 -5.86 -2.24
N ARG A 19 -27.62 -6.69 -3.15
CA ARG A 19 -26.83 -7.34 -4.20
C ARG A 19 -26.15 -6.34 -5.13
N GLY A 20 -26.87 -5.27 -5.51
CA GLY A 20 -26.31 -4.16 -6.29
C GLY A 20 -25.21 -3.42 -5.53
N GLY A 21 -25.42 -3.15 -4.24
CA GLY A 21 -24.43 -2.55 -3.34
C GLY A 21 -23.17 -3.41 -3.20
N PHE A 22 -23.32 -4.71 -2.94
CA PHE A 22 -22.22 -5.66 -2.86
C PHE A 22 -21.44 -5.76 -4.18
N LYS A 23 -22.13 -5.75 -5.32
CA LYS A 23 -21.48 -5.76 -6.63
C LYS A 23 -20.65 -4.49 -6.84
N ARG A 24 -21.22 -3.30 -6.56
CA ARG A 24 -20.52 -2.02 -6.65
C ARG A 24 -19.33 -1.94 -5.69
N LEU A 25 -19.48 -2.46 -4.47
CA LEU A 25 -18.41 -2.52 -3.49
C LEU A 25 -17.27 -3.43 -3.95
N LYS A 26 -17.61 -4.58 -4.54
CA LYS A 26 -16.63 -5.51 -5.11
C LYS A 26 -15.92 -4.88 -6.30
N GLU A 27 -16.64 -4.22 -7.20
CA GLU A 27 -16.09 -3.48 -8.35
C GLU A 27 -15.17 -2.33 -7.88
N ALA A 28 -15.58 -1.58 -6.86
CA ALA A 28 -14.77 -0.49 -6.29
C ALA A 28 -13.51 -1.01 -5.56
N LYS A 29 -13.61 -2.12 -4.81
CA LYS A 29 -12.42 -2.82 -4.26
C LYS A 29 -11.53 -3.36 -5.37
N GLN A 30 -12.11 -3.86 -6.46
CA GLN A 30 -11.38 -4.32 -7.65
C GLN A 30 -10.77 -3.19 -8.47
N ARG A 31 -11.18 -1.93 -8.26
CA ARG A 31 -10.56 -0.72 -8.81
C ARG A 31 -9.55 -0.07 -7.86
N GLY A 32 -9.45 -0.57 -6.63
CA GLY A 32 -8.59 0.03 -5.60
C GLY A 32 -9.08 1.41 -5.16
N ASP A 33 -10.37 1.70 -5.32
CA ASP A 33 -10.99 2.97 -4.90
C ASP A 33 -10.70 3.20 -3.40
N ILE A 34 -10.78 4.46 -2.96
CA ILE A 34 -10.51 4.89 -1.57
C ILE A 34 -11.23 4.04 -0.51
N ILE A 35 -12.39 3.46 -0.84
CA ILE A 35 -13.14 2.55 0.05
C ILE A 35 -12.37 1.30 0.47
N SER A 36 -11.29 0.96 -0.24
CA SER A 36 -10.41 -0.18 0.07
C SER A 36 -9.41 0.11 1.20
N TYR A 37 -9.27 1.38 1.60
CA TYR A 37 -8.35 1.84 2.63
C TYR A 37 -9.03 1.86 4.00
N GLN A 38 -8.77 0.81 4.79
CA GLN A 38 -9.38 0.55 6.09
C GLN A 38 -8.32 0.09 7.10
N ALA A 39 -7.14 0.72 7.10
CA ALA A 39 -6.01 0.34 7.94
C ALA A 39 -6.09 0.85 9.40
N GLY A 40 -7.28 1.21 9.88
CA GLY A 40 -7.54 1.65 11.25
C GLY A 40 -7.33 3.15 11.53
N SER A 41 -6.51 3.87 10.74
CA SER A 41 -6.35 5.33 10.87
C SER A 41 -6.10 6.02 9.51
N GLN A 42 -6.23 7.35 9.48
CA GLN A 42 -5.99 8.12 8.26
C GLN A 42 -4.51 8.10 7.85
N GLU A 43 -3.60 8.15 8.83
CA GLU A 43 -2.15 8.15 8.66
C GLU A 43 -1.67 6.80 8.10
N ARG A 44 -2.22 5.69 8.61
CA ARG A 44 -1.94 4.34 8.11
C ARG A 44 -2.43 4.16 6.67
N ASN A 45 -3.64 4.67 6.38
CA ASN A 45 -4.18 4.68 5.02
C ASN A 45 -3.31 5.51 4.07
N TRP A 46 -2.88 6.69 4.51
CA TRP A 46 -1.98 7.58 3.77
C TRP A 46 -0.65 6.89 3.47
N ALA A 47 -0.03 6.27 4.47
CA ALA A 47 1.25 5.57 4.31
C ALA A 47 1.14 4.44 3.28
N LEU A 48 0.06 3.66 3.31
CA LEU A 48 -0.18 2.60 2.33
C LEU A 48 -0.46 3.15 0.93
N ALA A 49 -1.03 4.35 0.81
CA ALA A 49 -1.34 4.94 -0.49
C ALA A 49 -0.09 5.21 -1.34
N LEU A 50 1.11 5.30 -0.75
CA LEU A 50 2.38 5.42 -1.51
C LEU A 50 2.59 4.26 -2.49
N ALA A 51 2.16 3.05 -2.13
CA ALA A 51 2.28 1.86 -2.98
C ALA A 51 1.08 1.64 -3.90
N HIS A 52 0.08 2.53 -3.92
CA HIS A 52 -1.21 2.27 -4.54
C HIS A 52 -1.13 1.71 -5.97
N PRO A 53 -0.38 2.32 -6.93
CA PRO A 53 -0.33 1.80 -8.30
C PRO A 53 0.23 0.38 -8.38
N MET A 54 1.20 0.03 -7.53
CA MET A 54 1.78 -1.32 -7.48
C MET A 54 0.83 -2.30 -6.81
N ALA A 55 0.31 -1.93 -5.65
CA ALA A 55 -0.60 -2.73 -4.85
C ALA A 55 -1.89 -3.09 -5.59
N TYR A 56 -2.46 -2.11 -6.28
CA TYR A 56 -3.68 -2.27 -7.06
C TYR A 56 -3.57 -3.39 -8.10
N HIS A 57 -2.42 -3.48 -8.75
CA HIS A 57 -2.18 -4.47 -9.80
C HIS A 57 -1.68 -5.81 -9.27
N ALA A 58 -0.90 -5.80 -8.20
CA ALA A 58 -0.33 -7.01 -7.64
C ALA A 58 -1.30 -7.77 -6.72
N MET A 59 -2.27 -7.09 -6.10
CA MET A 59 -3.05 -7.65 -5.00
C MET A 59 -4.55 -7.38 -5.15
N GLN A 60 -5.29 -8.40 -5.57
CA GLN A 60 -6.76 -8.32 -5.58
C GLN A 60 -7.29 -8.40 -4.15
N GLY A 61 -7.91 -7.31 -3.68
CA GLY A 61 -8.88 -7.39 -2.58
C GLY A 61 -8.44 -7.03 -1.16
N GLY A 62 -7.25 -6.45 -0.91
CA GLY A 62 -6.94 -6.09 0.48
C GLY A 62 -5.61 -5.45 0.85
N PHE A 63 -4.83 -4.87 -0.07
CA PHE A 63 -3.55 -4.25 0.31
C PHE A 63 -3.71 -3.24 1.46
N ALA A 64 -4.74 -2.41 1.40
CA ALA A 64 -5.04 -1.37 2.38
C ALA A 64 -6.21 -1.67 3.32
N SER A 65 -6.76 -2.89 3.30
CA SER A 65 -7.82 -3.26 4.26
C SER A 65 -7.23 -3.71 5.60
N ASP A 66 -8.09 -3.82 6.61
CA ASP A 66 -7.76 -4.53 7.84
C ASP A 66 -7.38 -5.99 7.50
N LEU A 67 -6.25 -6.47 8.03
CA LEU A 67 -5.63 -7.71 7.51
C LEU A 67 -5.87 -8.90 8.41
N HIS A 68 -6.26 -10.02 7.79
CA HIS A 68 -6.22 -11.36 8.38
C HIS A 68 -5.13 -12.24 7.75
N GLY A 69 -4.01 -11.62 7.35
CA GLY A 69 -2.91 -12.31 6.64
C GLY A 69 -3.18 -12.52 5.14
N ALA A 70 -2.21 -13.08 4.43
CA ALA A 70 -2.35 -13.50 3.04
C ALA A 70 -2.93 -14.92 2.96
N ASP A 71 -3.85 -15.16 2.02
CA ASP A 71 -4.25 -16.53 1.67
C ASP A 71 -3.12 -17.28 0.94
N ASP A 72 -3.25 -18.60 0.77
CA ASP A 72 -2.22 -19.44 0.16
C ASP A 72 -1.85 -19.01 -1.28
N ALA A 73 -2.79 -18.45 -2.03
CA ALA A 73 -2.55 -18.05 -3.42
C ALA A 73 -1.72 -16.77 -3.46
N LEU A 74 -2.11 -15.78 -2.66
CA LEU A 74 -1.39 -14.53 -2.48
C LEU A 74 -0.01 -14.77 -1.86
N ALA A 75 0.09 -15.68 -0.89
CA ALA A 75 1.36 -16.04 -0.26
C ALA A 75 2.35 -16.65 -1.26
N ARG A 76 1.88 -17.59 -2.10
CA ARG A 76 2.69 -18.18 -3.19
C ARG A 76 3.15 -17.15 -4.22
N GLN A 77 2.32 -16.15 -4.50
CA GLN A 77 2.69 -15.05 -5.40
C GLN A 77 3.77 -14.17 -4.74
N LEU A 78 3.50 -13.63 -3.55
CA LEU A 78 4.32 -12.60 -2.89
C LEU A 78 5.68 -13.11 -2.43
N ARG A 79 5.76 -14.34 -1.89
CA ARG A 79 6.98 -14.89 -1.29
C ARG A 79 8.23 -14.72 -2.18
N PRO A 80 8.30 -15.31 -3.38
CA PRO A 80 9.54 -15.27 -4.18
C PRO A 80 9.95 -13.84 -4.52
N MET A 81 8.99 -12.94 -4.71
CA MET A 81 9.24 -11.54 -5.05
C MET A 81 9.87 -10.78 -3.89
N ILE A 82 9.33 -10.95 -2.67
CA ILE A 82 9.87 -10.29 -1.48
C ILE A 82 11.25 -10.83 -1.14
N LEU A 83 11.44 -12.16 -1.17
CA LEU A 83 12.75 -12.76 -0.89
C LEU A 83 13.80 -12.23 -1.87
N HIS A 84 13.49 -12.23 -3.17
CA HIS A 84 14.39 -11.71 -4.20
C HIS A 84 14.70 -10.22 -3.99
N HIS A 85 13.67 -9.39 -3.75
CA HIS A 85 13.85 -7.95 -3.59
C HIS A 85 14.73 -7.61 -2.37
N LEU A 86 14.51 -8.30 -1.25
CA LEU A 86 15.25 -8.09 -0.01
C LEU A 86 16.61 -8.80 0.02
N GLY A 87 16.98 -9.48 -1.06
CA GLY A 87 18.25 -10.20 -1.18
C GLY A 87 18.36 -11.43 -0.27
N LEU A 88 17.22 -12.00 0.14
CA LEU A 88 17.15 -13.24 0.90
C LEU A 88 17.15 -14.44 -0.03
N ARG A 89 17.68 -15.58 0.43
CA ARG A 89 17.64 -16.81 -0.36
C ARG A 89 16.20 -17.29 -0.50
N THR A 90 15.85 -17.79 -1.70
CA THR A 90 14.49 -18.26 -2.02
C THR A 90 14.13 -19.59 -1.36
N ASP A 91 15.12 -20.32 -0.83
CA ASP A 91 14.98 -21.62 -0.18
C ASP A 91 14.73 -21.53 1.34
N LEU A 92 14.76 -20.32 1.92
CA LEU A 92 14.48 -20.14 3.34
C LEU A 92 13.04 -20.54 3.67
N SER A 93 12.87 -21.22 4.80
CA SER A 93 11.56 -21.44 5.43
C SER A 93 11.02 -20.14 6.04
N ASP A 94 9.70 -20.07 6.25
CA ASP A 94 9.07 -18.89 6.89
C ASP A 94 9.62 -18.59 8.27
N GLU A 95 9.95 -19.62 9.03
CA GLU A 95 10.57 -19.46 10.34
C GLU A 95 11.94 -18.78 10.24
N GLN A 96 12.78 -19.21 9.29
CA GLN A 96 14.07 -18.58 9.06
C GLN A 96 13.94 -17.14 8.55
N VAL A 97 12.91 -16.84 7.76
CA VAL A 97 12.63 -15.48 7.30
C VAL A 97 12.21 -14.60 8.48
N ARG A 98 11.30 -15.08 9.34
CA ARG A 98 10.88 -14.38 10.57
C ARG A 98 12.03 -14.04 11.50
N GLN A 99 13.05 -14.91 11.57
CA GLN A 99 14.22 -14.68 12.42
C GLN A 99 15.20 -13.64 11.85
N GLN A 100 15.28 -13.48 10.52
CA GLN A 100 16.31 -12.65 9.87
C GLN A 100 15.77 -11.32 9.33
N LEU A 101 14.52 -11.32 8.86
CA LEU A 101 13.94 -10.18 8.16
C LEU A 101 13.77 -8.93 9.04
N PRO A 102 13.31 -9.03 10.30
CA PRO A 102 13.12 -7.85 11.14
C PRO A 102 14.40 -7.01 11.31
N ASP A 103 15.53 -7.66 11.60
CA ASP A 103 16.80 -6.98 11.79
C ASP A 103 17.33 -6.39 10.48
N ALA A 104 17.18 -7.12 9.38
CA ALA A 104 17.47 -6.60 8.06
C ALA A 104 16.66 -5.33 7.76
N LEU A 105 15.36 -5.32 8.02
CA LEU A 105 14.53 -4.16 7.76
C LEU A 105 14.96 -2.97 8.62
N ARG A 106 15.15 -3.15 9.94
CA ARG A 106 15.61 -2.08 10.84
C ARG A 106 16.87 -1.37 10.36
N GLN A 107 17.82 -2.11 9.77
CA GLN A 107 19.12 -1.57 9.38
C GLN A 107 19.13 -0.91 8.00
N ARG A 108 18.32 -1.40 7.05
CA ARG A 108 18.50 -1.05 5.62
C ARG A 108 17.23 -0.73 4.85
N TRP A 109 16.05 -0.69 5.48
CA TRP A 109 14.80 -0.38 4.76
C TRP A 109 14.91 0.92 3.94
N PHE A 110 15.58 1.94 4.47
CA PHE A 110 15.69 3.26 3.86
C PHE A 110 16.63 3.29 2.63
N MET A 111 17.52 2.31 2.49
CA MET A 111 18.45 2.21 1.35
C MET A 111 17.96 1.28 0.24
N LEU A 112 16.85 0.57 0.46
CA LEU A 112 16.29 -0.35 -0.54
C LEU A 112 16.08 0.39 -1.88
N ASP A 113 16.52 -0.26 -2.96
CA ASP A 113 16.67 0.26 -4.32
C ASP A 113 17.64 1.43 -4.53
N LEU A 114 17.77 2.36 -3.57
CA LEU A 114 18.63 3.54 -3.69
C LEU A 114 20.12 3.19 -3.76
N GLN A 115 20.54 2.11 -3.12
CA GLN A 115 21.91 1.59 -3.19
C GLN A 115 22.35 1.20 -4.61
N ARG A 116 21.41 1.07 -5.56
CA ARG A 116 21.70 0.69 -6.95
C ARG A 116 21.74 1.87 -7.91
N LEU A 117 21.57 3.10 -7.42
CA LEU A 117 21.55 4.30 -8.25
C LEU A 117 22.86 4.48 -9.02
N GLN A 118 22.71 4.88 -10.28
CA GLN A 118 23.81 5.28 -11.13
C GLN A 118 23.91 6.81 -11.16
N ARG A 119 25.07 7.32 -11.59
CA ARG A 119 25.32 8.77 -11.68
C ARG A 119 24.35 9.50 -12.62
N SER A 120 23.80 8.82 -13.60
CA SER A 120 22.84 9.36 -14.57
C SER A 120 21.38 9.31 -14.09
N ASP A 121 21.10 8.62 -12.98
CA ASP A 121 19.73 8.48 -12.48
C ASP A 121 19.28 9.79 -11.82
N ASP A 122 18.01 10.17 -12.03
CA ASP A 122 17.38 11.25 -11.28
C ASP A 122 17.09 10.78 -9.85
N VAL A 123 17.70 11.46 -8.88
CA VAL A 123 17.63 11.09 -7.46
C VAL A 123 16.25 11.28 -6.86
N ARG A 124 15.48 12.27 -7.34
CA ARG A 124 14.13 12.55 -6.84
C ARG A 124 13.15 11.51 -7.38
N ALA A 125 13.24 11.17 -8.66
CA ALA A 125 12.48 10.10 -9.28
C ALA A 125 12.79 8.75 -8.61
N ALA A 126 14.07 8.47 -8.34
CA ALA A 126 14.50 7.29 -7.60
C ALA A 126 13.91 7.22 -6.19
N MET A 127 13.90 8.35 -5.47
CA MET A 127 13.32 8.42 -4.12
C MET A 127 11.84 8.08 -4.12
N ALA A 128 11.05 8.62 -5.07
CA ALA A 128 9.63 8.32 -5.17
C ALA A 128 9.40 6.82 -5.40
N PHE A 129 10.16 6.25 -6.34
CA PHE A 129 10.06 4.83 -6.66
C PHE A 129 10.45 3.93 -5.48
N ALA A 130 11.54 4.26 -4.78
CA ALA A 130 11.96 3.54 -3.58
C ALA A 130 10.91 3.64 -2.46
N CYS A 131 10.30 4.81 -2.24
CA CYS A 131 9.24 4.98 -1.24
C CYS A 131 8.02 4.09 -1.54
N ALA A 132 7.59 4.02 -2.81
CA ALA A 132 6.50 3.14 -3.22
C ALA A 132 6.83 1.66 -3.00
N ARG A 133 8.04 1.23 -3.37
CA ARG A 133 8.49 -0.16 -3.23
C ARG A 133 8.68 -0.58 -1.79
N VAL A 134 9.33 0.23 -0.97
CA VAL A 134 9.45 -0.02 0.48
C VAL A 134 8.07 -0.24 1.08
N THR A 135 7.11 0.64 0.80
CA THR A 135 5.72 0.51 1.28
C THR A 135 5.12 -0.83 0.87
N PHE A 136 5.23 -1.19 -0.41
CA PHE A 136 4.69 -2.45 -0.93
C PHE A 136 5.31 -3.68 -0.24
N PHE A 137 6.64 -3.76 -0.17
CA PHE A 137 7.33 -4.93 0.35
C PHE A 137 7.20 -5.09 1.85
N VAL A 138 7.24 -3.99 2.62
CA VAL A 138 7.04 -4.02 4.08
C VAL A 138 5.62 -4.46 4.40
N ARG A 139 4.62 -3.93 3.69
CA ARG A 139 3.23 -4.37 3.84
C ARG A 139 3.05 -5.84 3.47
N SER A 140 3.69 -6.28 2.38
CA SER A 140 3.64 -7.67 1.95
C SER A 140 4.34 -8.62 2.93
N ALA A 141 5.44 -8.21 3.56
CA ALA A 141 6.07 -8.98 4.63
C ALA A 141 5.17 -9.13 5.86
N ARG A 142 4.40 -8.09 6.21
CA ARG A 142 3.40 -8.17 7.29
C ARG A 142 2.25 -9.12 6.96
N LEU A 143 1.81 -9.14 5.71
CA LEU A 143 0.77 -10.05 5.20
C LEU A 143 1.20 -11.52 5.25
N LEU A 144 2.48 -11.80 5.01
CA LEU A 144 3.08 -13.13 5.17
C LEU A 144 3.45 -13.45 6.62
N GLU A 145 3.10 -12.58 7.56
CA GLU A 145 3.41 -12.74 8.99
C GLU A 145 4.91 -12.83 9.28
N TRP A 146 5.75 -12.24 8.42
CA TRP A 146 7.20 -12.23 8.58
C TRP A 146 7.72 -11.11 9.49
N THR A 147 6.87 -10.14 9.78
CA THR A 147 7.16 -8.99 10.64
C THR A 147 6.01 -8.80 11.61
N ASP A 148 6.31 -8.35 12.82
CA ASP A 148 5.30 -7.92 13.78
C ASP A 148 4.63 -6.60 13.34
N GLU A 149 3.51 -6.27 13.98
CA GLU A 149 2.74 -5.07 13.64
C GLU A 149 3.48 -3.77 13.96
N ALA A 150 4.24 -3.73 15.06
CA ALA A 150 4.95 -2.54 15.49
C ALA A 150 6.02 -2.14 14.47
N LEU A 151 6.93 -3.06 14.14
CA LEU A 151 7.98 -2.85 13.14
C LEU A 151 7.40 -2.47 11.77
N HIS A 152 6.32 -3.13 11.36
CA HIS A 152 5.63 -2.83 10.12
C HIS A 152 5.17 -1.37 10.07
N TRP A 153 4.46 -0.90 11.11
CA TRP A 153 3.95 0.47 11.12
C TRP A 153 5.04 1.51 11.33
N ASP A 154 6.06 1.25 12.14
CA ASP A 154 7.20 2.16 12.32
C ASP A 154 7.86 2.47 10.98
N ILE A 155 8.17 1.43 10.19
CA ILE A 155 8.80 1.61 8.88
C ILE A 155 7.86 2.34 7.91
N LEU A 156 6.57 1.97 7.87
CA LEU A 156 5.62 2.64 6.97
C LEU A 156 5.44 4.11 7.31
N GLN A 157 5.38 4.47 8.59
CA GLN A 157 5.27 5.87 9.03
C GLN A 157 6.53 6.68 8.70
N LEU A 158 7.72 6.14 9.00
CA LEU A 158 8.98 6.80 8.66
C LEU A 158 9.14 6.99 7.15
N ASN A 159 8.76 5.98 6.36
CA ASN A 159 8.78 6.07 4.91
C ASN A 159 7.76 7.09 4.37
N ALA A 160 6.60 7.20 5.02
CA ALA A 160 5.57 8.17 4.69
C ALA A 160 6.03 9.61 4.96
N GLN A 161 6.63 9.86 6.12
CA GLN A 161 7.26 11.14 6.45
C GLN A 161 8.37 11.50 5.46
N ARG A 162 9.22 10.53 5.11
CA ARG A 162 10.27 10.70 4.10
C ARG A 162 9.69 11.14 2.75
N ALA A 163 8.57 10.56 2.33
CA ALA A 163 7.89 10.98 1.10
C ALA A 163 7.34 12.41 1.22
N GLN A 164 6.65 12.77 2.31
CA GLN A 164 6.16 14.14 2.53
C GLN A 164 7.27 15.19 2.55
N GLN A 165 8.46 14.84 3.02
CA GLN A 165 9.61 15.75 3.05
C GLN A 165 10.26 15.94 1.66
N CYS A 166 10.09 14.98 0.75
CA CYS A 166 10.75 14.99 -0.57
C CYS A 166 9.84 15.49 -1.70
N PHE A 167 8.51 15.54 -1.48
CA PHE A 167 7.52 15.89 -2.49
C PHE A 167 6.40 16.75 -1.89
N ASP A 168 5.77 17.58 -2.73
CA ASP A 168 4.80 18.59 -2.26
C ASP A 168 3.34 18.19 -2.53
N SER A 169 3.10 17.09 -3.25
CA SER A 169 1.76 16.61 -3.59
C SER A 169 1.78 15.16 -4.10
N TRP A 170 0.60 14.52 -4.11
CA TRP A 170 0.42 13.23 -4.77
C TRP A 170 0.75 13.27 -6.26
N LEU A 171 0.46 14.39 -6.95
CA LEU A 171 0.81 14.57 -8.35
C LEU A 171 2.33 14.56 -8.54
N ALA A 172 3.05 15.36 -7.75
CA ALA A 172 4.51 15.45 -7.81
C ALA A 172 5.17 14.10 -7.46
N PHE A 173 4.68 13.43 -6.42
CA PHE A 173 5.15 12.09 -6.03
C PHE A 173 4.88 11.06 -7.14
N GLY A 174 3.65 10.99 -7.65
CA GLY A 174 3.26 9.99 -8.64
C GLY A 174 3.98 10.15 -9.97
N GLN A 175 4.19 11.39 -10.42
CA GLN A 175 4.97 11.67 -11.64
C GLN A 175 6.45 11.28 -11.47
N ALA A 176 7.05 11.63 -10.32
CA ALA A 176 8.41 11.23 -9.99
C ALA A 176 8.53 9.70 -9.87
N TYR A 177 7.53 9.02 -9.33
CA TYR A 177 7.47 7.56 -9.28
C TYR A 177 7.43 6.98 -10.70
N ALA A 178 6.54 7.44 -11.58
CA ALA A 178 6.49 6.97 -12.98
C ALA A 178 7.87 7.09 -13.67
N GLN A 179 8.54 8.23 -13.51
CA GLN A 179 9.89 8.47 -14.02
C GLN A 179 10.94 7.56 -13.37
N GLY A 180 10.87 7.38 -12.05
CA GLY A 180 11.77 6.55 -11.26
C GLY A 180 11.73 5.08 -11.68
N ARG A 181 10.52 4.60 -12.01
CA ARG A 181 10.33 3.27 -12.60
C ARG A 181 10.89 3.19 -14.02
N ALA A 182 10.66 4.21 -14.85
CA ALA A 182 11.16 4.23 -16.22
C ALA A 182 12.69 4.16 -16.26
N GLN A 183 13.40 4.94 -15.43
CA GLN A 183 14.86 4.87 -15.34
C GLN A 183 15.33 3.53 -14.76
N TRP A 184 14.60 2.95 -13.80
CA TRP A 184 14.95 1.64 -13.24
C TRP A 184 14.98 0.57 -14.33
N LEU A 185 13.94 0.53 -15.17
CA LEU A 185 13.81 -0.38 -16.29
C LEU A 185 14.82 -0.10 -17.41
N ALA A 186 15.10 1.17 -17.70
CA ALA A 186 16.09 1.56 -18.71
C ALA A 186 17.50 1.02 -18.39
N GLN A 187 17.80 0.81 -17.10
CA GLN A 187 19.05 0.20 -16.63
C GLN A 187 18.99 -1.34 -16.57
N GLY A 188 17.96 -1.97 -17.15
CA GLY A 188 17.80 -3.42 -17.19
C GLY A 188 17.46 -4.06 -15.84
N ARG A 189 17.04 -3.27 -14.85
CA ARG A 189 16.73 -3.77 -13.50
C ARG A 189 15.31 -4.33 -13.46
N SER A 190 15.13 -5.46 -12.79
CA SER A 190 13.83 -6.14 -12.70
C SER A 190 12.80 -5.34 -11.88
N ASP A 191 11.58 -5.23 -12.40
CA ASP A 191 10.39 -4.71 -11.71
C ASP A 191 9.23 -5.70 -11.86
N VAL A 192 9.25 -6.73 -11.02
CA VAL A 192 8.34 -7.89 -11.08
C VAL A 192 6.88 -7.56 -10.73
N LEU A 193 6.63 -6.36 -10.23
CA LEU A 193 5.38 -5.98 -9.54
C LEU A 193 4.75 -4.70 -10.08
N GLY A 194 5.56 -3.77 -10.60
CA GLY A 194 5.04 -2.54 -11.15
C GLY A 194 4.36 -2.79 -12.49
N LYS A 195 3.04 -2.58 -12.56
CA LYS A 195 2.43 -2.28 -13.85
C LYS A 195 2.98 -0.95 -14.34
N ALA A 196 3.26 -0.86 -15.64
CA ALA A 196 3.56 0.42 -16.25
C ALA A 196 2.38 1.37 -16.10
N PHE A 197 2.69 2.57 -15.63
CA PHE A 197 1.80 3.71 -15.70
C PHE A 197 2.60 4.95 -16.09
N THR A 198 1.93 5.94 -16.65
CA THR A 198 2.55 7.17 -17.15
C THR A 198 2.27 8.37 -16.27
N THR A 199 3.00 9.46 -16.51
CA THR A 199 2.77 10.76 -15.86
C THR A 199 1.38 11.31 -16.14
N GLU A 200 0.81 11.00 -17.31
CA GLU A 200 -0.53 11.41 -17.72
C GLU A 200 -1.62 10.63 -16.97
N GLU A 201 -1.42 9.32 -16.76
CA GLU A 201 -2.33 8.52 -15.93
C GLU A 201 -2.35 9.04 -14.50
N VAL A 202 -1.20 9.39 -13.92
CA VAL A 202 -1.13 10.03 -12.60
C VAL A 202 -1.92 11.34 -12.57
N ALA A 203 -1.76 12.18 -13.59
CA ALA A 203 -2.50 13.44 -13.68
C ALA A 203 -4.02 13.21 -13.73
N GLN A 204 -4.48 12.13 -14.36
CA GLN A 204 -5.89 11.75 -14.34
C GLN A 204 -6.32 11.26 -12.96
N TRP A 205 -5.55 10.36 -12.33
CA TRP A 205 -5.89 9.78 -11.03
C TRP A 205 -6.12 10.82 -9.93
N VAL A 206 -5.28 11.86 -9.84
CA VAL A 206 -5.44 12.90 -8.82
C VAL A 206 -6.67 13.80 -9.02
N THR A 207 -7.36 13.68 -10.16
CA THR A 207 -8.64 14.38 -10.43
C THR A 207 -9.87 13.52 -10.21
N GLN A 208 -9.70 12.20 -10.02
CA GLN A 208 -10.80 11.25 -9.86
C GLN A 208 -11.19 11.12 -8.39
N GLU A 209 -12.41 11.52 -8.05
CA GLU A 209 -12.93 11.54 -6.66
C GLU A 209 -12.74 10.21 -5.90
N GLN A 210 -12.90 9.10 -6.60
CA GLN A 210 -12.78 7.76 -6.03
C GLN A 210 -11.33 7.30 -5.82
N HIS A 211 -10.34 7.95 -6.43
CA HIS A 211 -8.95 7.53 -6.37
C HIS A 211 -8.32 7.97 -5.03
N PRO A 212 -7.54 7.13 -4.34
CA PRO A 212 -7.00 7.47 -3.02
C PRO A 212 -6.10 8.72 -3.04
N TRP A 213 -5.32 8.92 -4.09
CA TRP A 213 -4.48 10.12 -4.25
C TRP A 213 -5.26 11.41 -4.53
N HIS A 214 -6.54 11.32 -4.87
CA HIS A 214 -7.42 12.49 -4.89
C HIS A 214 -8.03 12.70 -3.49
N ALA A 215 -8.58 11.63 -2.91
CA ALA A 215 -9.37 11.71 -1.68
C ALA A 215 -8.52 12.03 -0.43
N MET A 216 -7.24 11.65 -0.41
CA MET A 216 -6.35 11.88 0.71
C MET A 216 -5.57 13.18 0.54
N SER A 217 -5.62 14.07 1.53
CA SER A 217 -4.75 15.25 1.55
C SER A 217 -3.28 14.82 1.60
N TRP A 218 -2.44 15.40 0.74
CA TRP A 218 -0.99 15.18 0.82
C TRP A 218 -0.43 15.65 2.17
N ASN A 219 -0.90 16.79 2.67
CA ASN A 219 -0.42 17.44 3.90
C ASN A 219 -1.09 16.90 5.17
N LEU A 220 -1.57 15.66 5.17
CA LEU A 220 -2.06 15.01 6.39
C LEU A 220 -0.91 14.98 7.41
N PRO A 221 -1.08 15.50 8.64
CA PRO A 221 -0.03 15.41 9.65
C PRO A 221 0.29 13.95 9.98
N LEU A 222 1.51 13.51 9.67
CA LEU A 222 1.99 12.17 9.99
C LEU A 222 2.71 12.18 11.34
N THR A 223 2.01 12.60 12.39
CA THR A 223 2.50 12.45 13.76
C THR A 223 2.44 10.97 14.11
N GLY A 224 3.58 10.34 14.36
CA GLY A 224 3.59 9.07 15.09
C GLY A 224 2.88 9.30 16.42
N ASP A 225 2.03 8.37 16.84
CA ASP A 225 1.23 8.47 18.06
C ASP A 225 2.05 8.97 19.26
N GLU A 226 1.96 10.26 19.57
CA GLU A 226 2.19 10.83 20.89
C GLU A 226 1.23 12.00 21.09
N ALA A 227 0.03 11.69 21.60
CA ALA A 227 -0.64 12.51 22.62
C ALA A 227 -1.87 11.75 23.18
N LYS A 228 -1.63 10.78 24.06
CA LYS A 228 -2.55 10.57 25.17
C LYS A 228 -1.93 11.20 26.42
N PRO A 229 -2.25 12.47 26.76
CA PRO A 229 -1.89 13.02 28.06
C PRO A 229 -2.63 12.24 29.17
N ALA A 230 -1.92 12.09 30.29
CA ALA A 230 -2.23 11.26 31.43
C ALA A 230 -3.72 11.30 31.88
N SER A 231 -4.34 10.13 31.94
CA SER A 231 -5.55 9.95 32.75
C SER A 231 -5.18 9.87 34.23
N GLU A 232 -5.38 11.01 34.89
CA GLU A 232 -5.72 11.27 36.30
C GLU A 232 -4.71 10.99 37.42
N PRO A 233 -4.60 11.92 38.40
CA PRO A 233 -3.86 11.70 39.62
C PRO A 233 -4.59 10.69 40.51
N ALA A 234 -3.82 9.88 41.23
CA ALA A 234 -4.31 8.97 42.25
C ALA A 234 -5.20 9.71 43.27
N ALA A 235 -6.35 9.11 43.58
CA ALA A 235 -7.16 9.44 44.75
C ALA A 235 -6.49 8.96 46.04
#